data_AF-A0A7W0NC29-F1
#
_entry.id   AF-A0A7W0NC29-F1
#
_cell.length_a   1.000
_cell.length_b   1.000
_cell.length_c   1.000
_cell.angle_alpha   90.00
_cell.angle_beta   90.00
_cell.angle_gamma   90.00
#
_symmetry.space_group_name_H-M   'P 1'
#
loop_
_entity.id
_entity.type
_entity.pdbx_description
1 polymer ?
#
loop_
_entity_poly.entity_id
_entity_poly.type
_entity_poly.pdbx_seq_one_letter_code
_entity_poly.pdbx_strand_id
1 'polypeptide(L)'
;MIDESPPAPDLTATTPSDARRSTSYAADKAKLLTRLRRLEGQVRGVAQMIDEDRYCIDVLTQLSAISASARAVGLLVLEDHIRGCVIDGDPAARDATLIELTSAIDRFTRTAG
;
A
#
# COMPACT_ATOMS: atom_id res chain seq x y z
N MET A 1 -8.44 -44.81 -10.62
CA MET A 1 -7.66 -44.08 -11.65
C MET A 1 -7.48 -42.67 -11.13
N ILE A 2 -6.23 -42.22 -11.13
CA ILE A 2 -5.68 -41.21 -10.23
C ILE A 2 -6.21 -39.81 -10.58
N ASP A 3 -6.63 -39.10 -9.53
CA ASP A 3 -6.93 -37.68 -9.46
C ASP A 3 -5.60 -36.91 -9.60
N GLU A 4 -5.34 -36.34 -10.78
CA GLU A 4 -4.14 -35.53 -11.03
C GLU A 4 -4.48 -34.06 -10.74
N SER A 5 -4.35 -33.70 -9.46
CA SER A 5 -4.41 -32.32 -9.00
C SER A 5 -3.30 -31.50 -9.70
N PRO A 6 -3.59 -30.34 -10.29
CA PRO A 6 -2.58 -29.54 -10.96
C PRO A 6 -1.51 -29.07 -9.95
N PRO A 7 -0.21 -29.04 -10.34
CA PRO A 7 0.84 -28.61 -9.43
C PRO A 7 0.61 -27.16 -9.00
N ALA A 8 0.86 -26.89 -7.71
CA ALA A 8 0.81 -25.54 -7.15
C ALA A 8 1.70 -24.58 -7.96
N PRO A 9 1.28 -23.32 -8.16
CA PRO A 9 2.09 -22.35 -8.89
C PRO A 9 3.45 -22.15 -8.22
N ASP A 10 4.51 -22.27 -9.01
CA ASP A 10 5.88 -22.04 -8.59
C ASP A 10 6.08 -20.56 -8.20
N LEU A 11 6.20 -20.31 -6.90
CA LEU A 11 6.41 -18.98 -6.31
C LEU A 11 7.83 -18.44 -6.52
N THR A 12 8.69 -19.12 -7.28
CA THR A 12 10.09 -18.71 -7.52
C THR A 12 10.35 -18.11 -8.90
N ALA A 13 9.31 -17.95 -9.74
CA ALA A 13 9.42 -17.24 -11.02
C ALA A 13 9.67 -15.72 -10.82
N THR A 14 10.95 -15.35 -10.72
CA THR A 14 11.40 -13.96 -10.65
C THR A 14 11.20 -13.31 -12.02
N THR A 15 10.09 -12.61 -12.18
CA THR A 15 9.79 -11.77 -13.35
C THR A 15 10.79 -10.59 -13.41
N PRO A 16 11.05 -9.98 -14.59
CA PRO A 16 12.06 -8.93 -14.78
C PRO A 16 11.65 -7.55 -14.20
N SER A 17 10.93 -7.54 -13.06
CA SER A 17 10.57 -6.33 -12.29
C SER A 17 11.65 -5.93 -11.26
N ASP A 18 12.80 -6.57 -11.30
CA ASP A 18 13.88 -6.43 -10.32
C ASP A 18 14.73 -5.17 -10.47
N ALA A 19 14.57 -4.45 -11.59
CA ALA A 19 15.19 -3.15 -11.83
C ALA A 19 14.51 -1.98 -11.09
N ARG A 20 13.37 -2.21 -10.40
CA ARG A 20 12.62 -1.19 -9.63
C ARG A 20 13.03 -1.06 -8.16
N ARG A 21 14.15 -1.64 -7.74
CA ARG A 21 14.50 -1.71 -6.30
C ARG A 21 15.36 -0.54 -5.84
N SER A 22 14.74 0.62 -5.72
CA SER A 22 15.03 1.48 -4.58
C SER A 22 13.88 1.31 -3.58
N THR A 23 14.06 0.44 -2.59
CA THR A 23 13.14 0.36 -1.45
C THR A 23 13.46 1.50 -0.49
N SER A 24 13.17 2.75 -0.90
CA SER A 24 13.57 3.93 -0.12
C SER A 24 12.87 4.04 1.24
N TYR A 25 11.78 3.31 1.46
CA TYR A 25 11.08 3.23 2.75
C TYR A 25 11.71 2.25 3.75
N ALA A 26 12.91 1.72 3.46
CA ALA A 26 13.57 0.74 4.33
C ALA A 26 13.86 1.30 5.74
N ALA A 27 14.18 2.59 5.86
CA ALA A 27 14.44 3.25 7.14
C ALA A 27 13.19 3.28 8.05
N ASP A 28 12.01 3.50 7.47
CA ASP A 28 10.74 3.60 8.19
C ASP A 28 9.89 2.31 8.11
N LYS A 29 10.47 1.19 7.65
CA LYS A 29 9.76 -0.09 7.45
C LYS A 29 8.97 -0.54 8.69
N ALA A 30 9.59 -0.53 9.87
CA ALA A 30 8.92 -0.95 11.11
C ALA A 30 7.73 -0.05 11.47
N LYS A 31 7.88 1.25 11.20
CA LYS A 31 6.89 2.30 11.46
C LYS A 31 5.69 2.16 10.49
N LEU A 32 5.95 1.83 9.22
CA LEU A 32 4.92 1.52 8.21
C LEU A 32 4.18 0.24 8.57
N LEU A 33 4.89 -0.85 8.88
CA LEU A 33 4.28 -2.11 9.29
C LEU A 33 3.41 -1.97 10.55
N THR A 34 3.83 -1.14 11.51
CA THR A 34 3.02 -0.86 12.71
C THR A 34 1.69 -0.19 12.36
N ARG A 35 1.69 0.77 11.42
CA ARG A 35 0.45 1.41 10.97
C ARG A 35 -0.43 0.47 10.16
N LEU A 36 0.16 -0.36 9.31
CA LEU A 36 -0.57 -1.37 8.53
C LEU A 36 -1.24 -2.41 9.44
N ARG A 37 -0.57 -2.87 10.51
CA ARG A 37 -1.18 -3.76 11.51
C ARG A 37 -2.37 -3.12 12.23
N ARG A 38 -2.32 -1.81 12.48
CA ARG A 38 -3.46 -1.07 13.06
C ARG A 38 -4.63 -1.00 12.08
N LEU A 39 -4.36 -0.70 10.81
CA LEU A 39 -5.34 -0.72 9.72
C LEU A 39 -6.03 -2.08 9.60
N GLU A 40 -5.25 -3.16 9.63
CA GLU A 40 -5.75 -4.53 9.61
C GLU A 40 -6.72 -4.81 10.78
N GLY A 41 -6.38 -4.33 11.98
CA GLY A 41 -7.27 -4.39 13.14
C GLY A 41 -8.56 -3.60 12.97
N GLN A 42 -8.50 -2.40 12.37
CA GLN A 42 -9.68 -1.59 12.09
C GLN A 42 -10.60 -2.28 11.07
N VAL A 43 -10.05 -2.86 10.01
CA VAL A 43 -10.82 -3.61 9.00
C VAL A 43 -11.52 -4.81 9.64
N ARG A 44 -10.83 -5.58 10.49
CA ARG A 44 -11.46 -6.66 11.26
C ARG A 44 -12.57 -6.15 12.17
N GLY A 45 -12.35 -5.02 12.84
CA GLY A 45 -13.35 -4.38 13.68
C GLY A 45 -14.61 -4.03 12.89
N VAL A 46 -14.47 -3.45 11.70
CA VAL A 46 -15.61 -3.15 10.81
C VAL A 46 -16.34 -4.42 10.39
N ALA A 47 -15.63 -5.49 10.03
CA ALA A 47 -16.25 -6.76 9.69
C ALA A 47 -17.09 -7.32 10.85
N GLN A 48 -16.57 -7.25 12.08
CA GLN A 48 -17.32 -7.62 13.28
C GLN A 48 -18.54 -6.73 13.51
N MET A 49 -18.42 -5.41 13.31
CA MET A 49 -19.58 -4.50 13.43
C MET A 49 -20.72 -4.87 12.47
N ILE A 50 -20.38 -5.35 11.27
CA ILE A 50 -21.37 -5.81 10.29
C ILE A 50 -22.00 -7.13 10.74
N ASP A 51 -21.20 -8.08 11.21
CA ASP A 51 -21.68 -9.37 11.75
C ASP A 51 -22.62 -9.18 12.96
N GLU A 52 -22.39 -8.13 13.74
CA GLU A 52 -23.20 -7.73 14.90
C GLU A 52 -24.40 -6.83 14.53
N ASP A 53 -24.71 -6.64 13.25
CA ASP A 53 -25.80 -5.76 12.76
C ASP A 53 -25.76 -4.33 13.35
N ARG A 54 -24.56 -3.78 13.55
CA ARG A 54 -24.40 -2.45 14.15
C ARG A 54 -24.91 -1.33 13.24
N TYR A 55 -25.26 -0.21 13.88
CA TYR A 55 -25.81 0.96 13.20
C TYR A 55 -24.92 1.45 12.05
N CYS A 56 -25.54 1.61 10.87
CA CYS A 56 -24.83 1.90 9.62
C CYS A 56 -23.94 3.15 9.70
N ILE A 57 -24.35 4.18 10.45
CA ILE A 57 -23.56 5.42 10.59
C ILE A 57 -22.26 5.18 11.37
N ASP A 58 -22.27 4.29 12.36
CA ASP A 58 -21.05 3.91 13.08
C ASP A 58 -20.07 3.17 12.15
N VAL A 59 -20.60 2.25 11.33
CA VAL A 59 -19.81 1.51 10.33
C VAL A 59 -19.19 2.47 9.33
N LEU A 60 -19.95 3.42 8.79
CA LEU A 60 -19.45 4.47 7.89
C LEU A 60 -18.38 5.35 8.54
N THR A 61 -18.53 5.65 9.82
CA THR A 61 -17.53 6.40 10.60
C THR A 61 -16.22 5.62 10.70
N GLN A 62 -16.27 4.31 10.97
CA GLN A 62 -15.07 3.47 11.02
C GLN A 62 -14.42 3.28 9.64
N LEU A 63 -15.21 3.11 8.58
CA LEU A 63 -14.70 3.08 7.20
C LEU A 63 -13.99 4.38 6.81
N SER A 64 -14.50 5.52 7.27
CA SER A 64 -13.85 6.82 7.08
C SER A 64 -12.52 6.89 7.82
N ALA A 65 -12.45 6.35 9.06
CA ALA A 65 -11.22 6.27 9.83
C ALA A 65 -10.15 5.36 9.19
N ILE A 66 -10.57 4.24 8.59
CA ILE A 66 -9.69 3.35 7.80
C ILE A 66 -9.14 4.12 6.60
N SER A 67 -10.00 4.82 5.86
CA SER A 67 -9.60 5.59 4.68
C SER A 67 -8.58 6.69 5.04
N ALA A 68 -8.80 7.41 6.15
CA ALA A 68 -7.85 8.40 6.65
C ALA A 68 -6.51 7.76 7.07
N SER A 69 -6.55 6.61 7.73
CA SER A 69 -5.36 5.88 8.17
C SER A 69 -4.55 5.34 6.99
N ALA A 70 -5.21 4.83 5.95
CA ALA A 70 -4.57 4.38 4.72
C ALA A 70 -3.89 5.53 3.99
N ARG A 71 -4.55 6.70 3.91
CA ARG A 71 -3.95 7.91 3.35
C ARG A 71 -2.70 8.34 4.11
N ALA A 72 -2.75 8.31 5.44
CA ALA A 72 -1.60 8.64 6.27
C ALA A 72 -0.40 7.70 6.02
N VAL A 73 -0.63 6.40 5.79
CA VAL A 73 0.44 5.47 5.40
C VAL A 73 0.98 5.80 4.00
N GLY A 74 0.08 6.06 3.04
CA GLY A 74 0.46 6.42 1.67
C GLY A 74 1.35 7.67 1.61
N LEU A 75 1.04 8.70 2.42
CA LEU A 75 1.85 9.92 2.51
C LEU A 75 3.27 9.66 3.03
N LEU A 76 3.44 8.74 3.99
CA LEU A 76 4.77 8.37 4.48
C LEU A 76 5.59 7.66 3.40
N VAL A 77 4.97 6.74 2.66
CA VAL A 77 5.63 6.06 1.53
C VAL A 77 6.02 7.05 0.44
N LEU A 78 5.15 8.04 0.16
CA LEU A 78 5.41 9.12 -0.78
C LEU A 78 6.61 9.97 -0.37
N GLU A 79 6.65 10.40 0.90
CA GLU A 79 7.75 11.19 1.46
C GLU A 79 9.09 10.44 1.34
N ASP A 80 9.11 9.15 1.70
CA ASP A 80 10.29 8.30 1.58
C ASP A 80 10.72 8.13 0.11
N HIS A 81 9.78 8.01 -0.83
CA HIS A 81 10.07 7.91 -2.26
C HIS A 81 10.73 9.18 -2.80
N ILE A 82 10.21 10.35 -2.45
CA ILE A 82 10.79 11.64 -2.86
C ILE A 82 12.22 11.75 -2.36
N ARG A 83 12.49 11.43 -1.09
CA ARG A 83 13.85 11.46 -0.55
C ARG A 83 14.78 10.48 -1.27
N GLY A 84 14.47 9.19 -1.26
CA GLY A 84 15.43 8.19 -1.72
C GLY A 84 15.53 8.02 -3.24
N CYS A 85 14.47 8.32 -4.01
CA CYS A 85 14.48 8.10 -5.45
C CYS A 85 14.64 9.39 -6.27
N VAL A 86 14.14 10.52 -5.78
CA VAL A 86 14.20 11.80 -6.52
C VAL A 86 15.38 12.66 -6.06
N ILE A 87 15.57 12.80 -4.75
CA ILE A 87 16.63 13.64 -4.18
C ILE A 87 17.97 12.89 -4.17
N ASP A 88 18.00 11.73 -3.52
CA ASP A 88 19.23 10.94 -3.29
C ASP A 88 19.50 9.91 -4.41
N GLY A 89 18.56 9.76 -5.34
CA GLY A 89 18.65 8.82 -6.47
C GLY A 89 19.53 9.31 -7.62
N ASP A 90 19.56 8.55 -8.71
CA ASP A 90 20.33 8.88 -9.91
C ASP A 90 19.81 10.17 -10.59
N PRO A 91 20.64 11.24 -10.71
CA PRO A 91 20.26 12.46 -11.40
C PRO A 91 19.81 12.23 -12.85
N ALA A 92 20.38 11.25 -13.55
CA ALA A 92 20.01 10.95 -14.93
C ALA A 92 18.61 10.33 -15.06
N ALA A 93 18.11 9.71 -13.99
CA ALA A 93 16.78 9.08 -13.94
C ALA A 93 15.71 9.98 -13.29
N ARG A 94 16.07 11.19 -12.84
CA ARG A 94 15.20 12.05 -12.04
C ARG A 94 13.89 12.41 -12.74
N ASP A 95 13.94 12.82 -14.00
CA ASP A 95 12.75 13.25 -14.75
C ASP A 95 11.77 12.08 -14.95
N ALA A 96 12.29 10.90 -15.30
CA ALA A 96 11.49 9.69 -15.41
C ALA A 96 10.83 9.31 -14.08
N THR A 97 11.59 9.41 -12.98
CA THR A 97 11.09 9.15 -11.61
C THR A 97 9.98 10.13 -11.22
N LEU A 98 10.11 11.41 -11.56
CA LEU A 98 9.09 12.43 -11.30
C LEU A 98 7.79 12.18 -12.09
N ILE A 99 7.89 11.73 -13.35
CA ILE A 99 6.73 11.36 -14.16
C ILE A 99 5.99 10.16 -13.54
N GLU A 100 6.73 9.14 -13.11
CA GLU A 100 6.16 7.97 -12.42
C GLU A 100 5.46 8.39 -11.12
N LEU A 101 6.14 9.23 -10.32
CA LEU A 101 5.60 9.74 -9.06
C LEU A 101 4.32 10.54 -9.25
N THR A 102 4.30 11.45 -10.23
CA THR A 102 3.11 12.26 -10.54
C THR A 102 1.93 11.37 -10.94
N SER A 103 2.19 10.34 -11.73
CA SER A 103 1.19 9.33 -12.12
C SER A 103 0.67 8.53 -10.92
N ALA A 104 1.51 8.26 -9.92
CA ALA A 104 1.11 7.58 -8.69
C ALA A 104 0.28 8.49 -7.76
N ILE A 105 0.66 9.76 -7.64
CA ILE A 105 -0.09 10.76 -6.86
C ILE A 105 -1.50 10.97 -7.44
N ASP A 106 -1.60 11.11 -8.76
CA ASP A 106 -2.89 11.25 -9.45
C ASP A 106 -3.82 10.05 -9.18
N ARG A 107 -3.29 8.82 -9.17
CA ARG A 107 -4.05 7.62 -8.71
C ARG A 107 -4.46 7.71 -7.24
N PHE A 108 -3.58 8.22 -6.38
CA PHE A 108 -3.80 8.30 -4.93
C PHE A 108 -4.85 9.35 -4.54
N THR A 109 -4.94 10.47 -5.28
CA THR A 109 -5.88 11.57 -4.98
C THR A 109 -7.28 11.37 -5.56
N ARG A 110 -7.42 10.59 -6.65
CA ARG A 110 -8.72 10.34 -7.31
C ARG A 110 -9.79 9.66 -6.47
N THR A 111 -9.45 9.02 -5.36
CA THR A 111 -10.43 8.33 -4.47
C THR A 111 -11.05 9.26 -3.41
N ALA A 112 -10.85 10.57 -3.50
CA ALA A 112 -11.33 11.55 -2.53
C ALA A 112 -12.34 12.58 -3.10
N GLY A 113 -12.96 12.30 -4.26
CA GLY A 113 -14.00 13.13 -4.86
C GLY A 113 -15.29 12.35 -5.06
#